data_AF-A0A2E4BEY1-F1
#
_entry.id   AF-A0A2E4BEY1-F1
#
_cell.length_a   1.000
_cell.length_b   1.000
_cell.length_c   1.000
_cell.angle_alpha   90.00
_cell.angle_beta   90.00
_cell.angle_gamma   90.00
#
_symmetry.space_group_name_H-M   'P 1'
#
loop_
_entity.id
_entity.type
_entity.pdbx_description
1 polymer ?
#
loop_
_entity_poly.entity_id
_entity_poly.type
_entity_poly.pdbx_seq_one_letter_code
_entity_poly.pdbx_strand_id
1 'polypeptide(L)'
;MRTGILAKKIGMTSFFSEDGKRSSVTLLHIDNCEVTDVKTKEKNNYYAIQVGIENNKANKIKKPQKNHFTKIKAKPKRHIKEFRVIKENLLEIGNEINAEHFKRGQFVDITSVSKGKGFAGSMKRHNFGGLRATH
;
A
#
# COMPACT_ATOMS: atom_id res chain seq x y z
N MET A 1 -1.82 -8.95 15.02
CA MET A 1 -1.55 -8.35 13.69
C MET A 1 -2.81 -7.66 13.21
N ARG A 2 -2.69 -6.35 12.97
CA ARG A 2 -3.76 -5.42 12.59
C ARG A 2 -3.67 -5.13 11.09
N THR A 3 -4.76 -4.70 10.47
CA THR A 3 -4.74 -4.37 9.04
C THR A 3 -3.79 -3.22 8.74
N GLY A 4 -3.16 -3.26 7.56
CA GLY A 4 -2.45 -2.12 7.00
C GLY A 4 -3.41 -1.22 6.22
N ILE A 5 -2.83 -0.19 5.60
CA ILE A 5 -3.50 0.68 4.64
C ILE A 5 -2.75 0.68 3.33
N LEU A 6 -3.43 1.10 2.27
CA LEU A 6 -2.75 1.53 1.06
C LEU A 6 -2.55 3.04 1.09
N ALA A 7 -1.47 3.51 0.48
CA ALA A 7 -1.20 4.92 0.33
C ALA A 7 -0.41 5.17 -0.96
N LYS A 8 -0.57 6.37 -1.52
CA LYS A 8 0.17 6.84 -2.68
C LYS A 8 1.35 7.69 -2.22
N LYS A 9 2.56 7.32 -2.60
CA LYS A 9 3.75 8.16 -2.41
C LYS A 9 3.62 9.40 -3.31
N ILE A 10 3.49 10.58 -2.70
CA ILE A 10 3.39 11.86 -3.41
C ILE A 10 4.77 12.45 -3.67
N GLY A 11 5.64 12.41 -2.66
CA GLY A 11 6.94 13.06 -2.75
C GLY A 11 7.72 12.98 -1.45
N MET A 12 8.82 13.73 -1.40
CA MET A 12 9.67 13.86 -0.22
C MET A 12 9.85 15.34 0.10
N THR A 13 9.87 15.67 1.38
CA THR A 13 10.11 17.04 1.87
C THR A 13 10.94 17.00 3.15
N SER A 14 11.30 18.15 3.69
CA SER A 14 11.98 18.29 4.97
C SER A 14 10.97 18.68 6.05
N PHE A 15 10.98 17.95 7.17
CA PHE A 15 10.28 18.29 8.40
C PHE A 15 11.28 18.90 9.38
N PHE A 16 10.93 20.04 9.96
CA PHE A 16 11.72 20.69 10.99
C PHE A 16 11.01 20.48 12.32
N SER A 17 11.71 19.85 13.27
CA SER A 17 11.21 19.72 14.64
C SER A 17 11.33 21.04 15.39
N GLU A 18 10.63 21.16 16.51
CA GLU A 18 10.70 22.34 17.39
C GLU A 18 12.14 22.63 17.86
N ASP A 19 12.94 21.58 18.09
CA ASP A 19 14.38 21.69 18.42
C ASP A 19 15.29 22.14 17.25
N GLY A 20 14.72 22.53 16.11
CA GLY A 20 15.47 22.95 14.92
C GLY A 20 16.11 21.83 14.09
N LYS A 21 15.92 20.55 14.46
CA LYS A 21 16.46 19.42 13.69
C LYS A 21 15.68 19.22 12.40
N ARG A 22 16.41 19.06 11.29
CA ARG A 22 15.86 18.75 9.97
C ARG A 22 15.82 17.25 9.73
N SER A 23 14.65 16.72 9.38
CA SER A 23 14.45 15.32 9.03
C SER A 23 13.81 15.17 7.64
N SER A 24 14.34 14.27 6.82
CA SER A 24 13.77 13.96 5.50
C SER A 24 12.54 13.07 5.67
N VAL A 25 11.38 13.54 5.20
CA VAL A 25 10.11 12.83 5.31
C VAL A 25 9.54 12.50 3.92
N THR A 26 8.80 11.40 3.85
CA THR A 26 8.05 11.01 2.64
C THR A 26 6.58 11.28 2.88
N LEU A 27 5.93 12.00 1.96
CA LEU A 27 4.50 12.24 2.00
C LEU A 27 3.75 11.07 1.36
N LEU A 28 2.92 10.41 2.17
CA LEU A 28 2.02 9.35 1.77
C LEU A 28 0.58 9.87 1.83
N HIS A 29 -0.09 9.89 0.68
CA HIS A 29 -1.47 10.33 0.58
C HIS A 29 -2.41 9.13 0.58
N ILE A 30 -3.47 9.24 1.37
CA ILE A 30 -4.52 8.23 1.51
C ILE A 30 -5.78 8.85 0.92
N ASP A 31 -6.41 8.14 -0.02
CA ASP A 31 -7.58 8.62 -0.74
C ASP A 31 -8.64 7.52 -0.87
N ASN A 32 -9.75 7.66 -0.15
CA ASN A 32 -10.87 6.71 -0.13
C ASN A 32 -10.40 5.26 0.13
N CYS A 33 -9.65 5.05 1.20
CA CYS A 33 -9.08 3.76 1.59
C CYS A 33 -10.12 2.96 2.38
N GLU A 34 -10.75 1.97 1.74
CA GLU A 34 -11.91 1.25 2.29
C GLU A 34 -11.70 -0.27 2.27
N VAL A 35 -12.34 -0.97 3.20
CA VAL A 35 -12.40 -2.43 3.20
C VAL A 35 -13.35 -2.92 2.11
N THR A 36 -12.83 -3.72 1.17
CA THR A 36 -13.60 -4.24 0.03
C THR A 36 -14.04 -5.69 0.20
N ASP A 37 -13.30 -6.48 0.98
CA ASP A 37 -13.62 -7.89 1.22
C ASP A 37 -12.97 -8.37 2.53
N VAL A 38 -13.53 -9.43 3.11
CA VAL A 38 -13.07 -10.03 4.36
C VAL A 38 -12.85 -11.52 4.14
N LYS A 39 -11.61 -11.97 4.32
CA LYS A 39 -11.22 -13.39 4.19
C LYS A 39 -11.30 -14.07 5.55
N THR A 40 -11.97 -15.22 5.56
CA THR A 40 -12.17 -16.02 6.78
C THR A 40 -11.55 -17.40 6.62
N LYS A 41 -11.15 -18.02 7.74
CA LYS A 41 -10.50 -19.33 7.74
C LYS A 41 -11.37 -20.42 7.09
N GLU A 42 -12.68 -20.38 7.30
CA GLU A 42 -13.61 -21.38 6.75
C GLU A 42 -13.70 -21.33 5.21
N LYS A 43 -13.73 -20.12 4.63
CA LYS A 43 -13.90 -19.95 3.18
C LYS A 43 -12.58 -19.87 2.42
N ASN A 44 -11.53 -19.37 3.06
CA ASN A 44 -10.27 -19.00 2.40
C ASN A 44 -9.02 -19.64 3.00
N ASN A 45 -9.16 -20.41 4.09
CA ASN A 45 -8.04 -21.04 4.83
C ASN A 45 -7.09 -20.05 5.55
N TYR A 46 -7.43 -18.77 5.64
CA TYR A 46 -6.70 -17.76 6.42
C TYR A 46 -7.60 -16.55 6.75
N TYR A 47 -7.13 -15.70 7.68
CA TYR A 47 -7.75 -14.42 8.01
C TYR A 47 -7.02 -13.27 7.35
N ALA A 48 -7.75 -12.46 6.57
CA ALA A 48 -7.22 -11.26 5.95
C ALA A 48 -8.31 -10.23 5.68
N ILE A 49 -7.91 -8.97 5.63
CA ILE A 49 -8.75 -7.87 5.17
C ILE A 49 -8.24 -7.43 3.82
N GLN A 50 -9.16 -7.32 2.86
CA GLN A 50 -8.88 -6.72 1.57
C GLN A 50 -9.21 -5.23 1.65
N VAL A 51 -8.23 -4.40 1.33
CA VAL A 51 -8.33 -2.94 1.35
C VAL A 51 -8.12 -2.41 -0.06
N GLY A 52 -8.99 -1.49 -0.47
CA GLY A 52 -8.92 -0.79 -1.74
C GLY A 52 -8.73 0.73 -1.57
N ILE A 53 -7.97 1.35 -2.47
CA ILE A 53 -7.72 2.80 -2.50
C ILE A 53 -7.95 3.36 -3.91
N GLU A 54 -8.22 4.66 -3.98
CA GLU A 54 -8.44 5.46 -5.20
C GLU A 54 -9.67 4.98 -5.99
N ASN A 55 -10.66 5.85 -6.15
CA ASN A 55 -11.86 5.50 -6.91
C ASN A 55 -11.54 5.38 -8.41
N ASN A 56 -12.01 4.30 -9.02
CA ASN A 56 -11.90 4.05 -10.45
C ASN A 56 -13.26 4.24 -11.14
N LYS A 57 -13.24 4.71 -12.39
CA LYS A 57 -14.47 4.89 -13.18
C LYS A 57 -15.08 3.53 -13.53
N ALA A 58 -16.40 3.42 -13.47
CA ALA A 58 -17.12 2.17 -13.77
C ALA A 58 -16.83 1.59 -15.17
N ASN A 59 -16.48 2.45 -16.14
CA ASN A 59 -16.15 2.03 -17.51
C ASN A 59 -14.72 1.50 -17.66
N LYS A 60 -13.85 1.69 -16.65
CA LYS A 60 -12.46 1.24 -16.66
C LYS A 60 -12.26 -0.12 -15.99
N ILE A 61 -13.32 -0.72 -15.45
CA ILE A 61 -13.26 -2.01 -14.77
C ILE A 61 -13.94 -3.11 -15.59
N LYS A 62 -13.44 -4.34 -15.45
CA LYS A 62 -14.02 -5.51 -16.13
C LYS A 62 -15.32 -5.95 -15.43
N LYS A 63 -16.22 -6.60 -16.19
CA LYS A 63 -17.53 -7.08 -15.69
C LYS A 63 -17.48 -7.87 -14.37
N PRO A 64 -16.52 -8.80 -14.14
CA PRO A 64 -16.45 -9.53 -12.87
C PRO A 64 -16.16 -8.63 -11.66
N GLN A 65 -15.24 -7.68 -11.81
CA GLN A 65 -14.93 -6.71 -10.76
C GLN A 65 -16.12 -5.80 -10.50
N LYS A 66 -16.82 -5.37 -11.57
CA LYS A 66 -18.04 -4.55 -11.44
C LYS A 66 -19.08 -5.27 -10.60
N ASN A 67 -19.34 -6.54 -10.90
CA ASN A 67 -20.28 -7.37 -10.16
C ASN A 67 -19.87 -7.54 -8.68
N HIS A 68 -18.57 -7.66 -8.40
CA HIS A 68 -18.07 -7.73 -7.03
C HIS A 68 -18.35 -6.42 -6.27
N PHE A 69 -17.96 -5.27 -6.83
CA PHE A 69 -18.18 -3.96 -6.21
C PHE A 69 -19.66 -3.59 -6.05
N THR A 70 -20.52 -3.97 -6.99
CA THR A 70 -21.98 -3.75 -6.88
C THR A 70 -22.60 -4.57 -5.75
N LYS A 71 -22.11 -5.80 -5.49
CA LYS A 71 -22.62 -6.64 -4.39
C LYS A 71 -22.34 -6.02 -3.02
N ILE A 72 -21.17 -5.42 -2.86
CA ILE A 72 -20.75 -4.75 -1.62
C ILE A 72 -21.16 -3.26 -1.57
N LYS A 73 -21.91 -2.77 -2.58
CA LYS A 73 -22.36 -1.37 -2.69
C LYS A 73 -21.25 -0.33 -2.58
N ALA A 74 -20.01 -0.68 -2.96
CA ALA A 74 -18.87 0.22 -2.92
C ALA A 74 -18.49 0.73 -4.32
N LYS A 75 -17.81 1.88 -4.37
CA LYS A 75 -17.23 2.38 -5.62
C LYS A 75 -16.08 1.47 -6.04
N PRO A 76 -15.89 1.21 -7.34
CA PRO A 76 -14.72 0.48 -7.81
C PRO A 76 -13.43 1.14 -7.35
N LYS A 77 -12.48 0.34 -6.85
CA LYS A 77 -11.16 0.82 -6.41
C LYS A 77 -10.10 0.50 -7.46
N ARG A 78 -9.09 1.36 -7.59
CA ARG A 78 -8.00 1.21 -8.57
C ARG A 78 -6.95 0.23 -8.11
N HIS A 79 -6.60 0.29 -6.83
CA HIS A 79 -5.62 -0.60 -6.22
C HIS A 79 -6.28 -1.36 -5.08
N ILE A 80 -6.04 -2.66 -5.02
CA ILE A 80 -6.62 -3.57 -4.04
C ILE A 80 -5.50 -4.47 -3.54
N LYS A 81 -5.37 -4.62 -2.22
CA LYS A 81 -4.41 -5.52 -1.58
C LYS A 81 -5.00 -6.15 -0.34
N GLU A 82 -4.45 -7.28 0.04
CA GLU A 82 -4.85 -8.02 1.23
C GLU A 82 -3.79 -7.88 2.32
N PHE A 83 -4.25 -7.68 3.55
CA PHE A 83 -3.43 -7.67 4.75
C PHE A 83 -3.84 -8.84 5.63
N ARG A 84 -2.88 -9.69 5.99
CA ARG A 84 -3.12 -10.77 6.95
C ARG A 84 -3.37 -10.20 8.33
N VAL A 85 -4.40 -10.71 9.00
CA VAL A 85 -4.80 -10.26 10.33
C VAL A 85 -5.13 -11.45 11.23
N ILE A 86 -5.24 -11.18 12.53
CA ILE A 86 -5.79 -12.14 13.50
C ILE A 86 -7.32 -12.04 13.45
N LYS A 87 -8.03 -13.13 13.78
CA LYS A 87 -9.50 -13.23 13.79
C LYS A 87 -10.20 -12.04 14.47
N GLU A 88 -9.62 -11.53 15.56
CA GLU A 88 -10.18 -10.42 16.35
C GLU A 88 -10.08 -9.04 15.67
N ASN A 89 -9.15 -8.89 14.72
CA ASN A 89 -8.91 -7.64 14.01
C ASN A 89 -9.57 -7.62 12.63
N LEU A 90 -10.65 -8.39 12.44
CA LEU A 90 -11.47 -8.32 11.24
C LEU A 90 -12.32 -7.05 11.28
N LEU A 91 -12.37 -6.33 10.16
CA LEU A 91 -13.18 -5.13 9.98
C LEU A 91 -14.34 -5.45 9.05
N GLU A 92 -15.40 -4.65 9.15
CA GLU A 92 -16.56 -4.79 8.28
C GLU A 92 -16.28 -4.23 6.87
N ILE A 93 -16.97 -4.80 5.88
CA ILE A 93 -16.89 -4.33 4.50
C ILE A 93 -17.53 -2.94 4.41
N GLY A 94 -16.84 -2.01 3.75
CA GLY A 94 -17.25 -0.61 3.62
C GLY A 94 -16.64 0.32 4.66
N ASN A 95 -15.95 -0.19 5.68
CA ASN A 95 -15.27 0.66 6.65
C ASN A 95 -14.12 1.42 5.98
N GLU A 96 -14.10 2.74 6.17
CA GLU A 96 -13.02 3.61 5.73
C GLU A 96 -11.89 3.63 6.77
N ILE A 97 -10.64 3.60 6.30
CA ILE A 97 -9.44 3.59 7.12
C ILE A 97 -8.62 4.85 6.82
N ASN A 98 -8.50 5.71 7.83
CA ASN A 98 -7.80 7.00 7.73
C ASN A 98 -6.37 6.94 8.30
N ALA A 99 -5.64 8.04 8.16
CA ALA A 99 -4.28 8.19 8.72
C ALA A 99 -4.24 8.02 10.25
N GLU A 100 -5.34 8.33 10.94
CA GLU A 100 -5.53 8.16 12.39
C GLU A 100 -5.40 6.72 12.86
N HIS A 101 -5.47 5.75 11.94
CA HIS A 101 -5.12 4.36 12.23
C HIS A 101 -3.72 4.27 12.85
N PHE A 102 -2.79 5.16 12.48
CA PHE A 102 -1.42 5.19 12.99
C PHE A 102 -1.25 6.24 14.08
N LYS A 103 -0.45 5.90 15.09
CA LYS A 103 -0.04 6.85 16.14
C LYS A 103 1.28 7.50 15.77
N ARG A 104 1.46 8.78 16.12
CA ARG A 104 2.75 9.47 15.96
C ARG A 104 3.82 8.77 16.80
N GLY A 105 5.03 8.64 16.24
CA GLY A 105 6.15 7.92 16.87
C GLY A 105 6.12 6.40 16.70
N GLN A 106 5.03 5.83 16.15
CA GLN A 106 4.94 4.41 15.86
C GLN A 106 5.84 4.03 14.67
N PHE A 107 6.65 2.98 14.83
CA PHE A 107 7.35 2.36 13.71
C PHE A 107 6.39 1.57 12.82
N VAL A 108 6.58 1.67 11.50
CA VAL A 108 5.71 1.05 10.50
C VAL A 108 6.53 0.35 9.43
N ASP A 109 6.02 -0.79 8.95
CA ASP A 109 6.57 -1.51 7.82
C ASP A 109 5.96 -1.01 6.51
N ILE A 110 6.81 -0.74 5.51
CA ILE A 110 6.38 -0.21 4.21
C ILE A 110 6.83 -1.13 3.09
N THR A 111 5.88 -1.58 2.28
CA THR A 111 6.15 -2.35 1.06
C THR A 111 5.73 -1.54 -0.15
N SER A 112 6.62 -1.44 -1.15
CA SER A 112 6.32 -0.80 -2.43
C SER A 112 7.13 -1.43 -3.56
N VAL A 113 6.68 -1.24 -4.80
CA VAL A 113 7.46 -1.63 -5.96
C VAL A 113 8.59 -0.61 -6.16
N SER A 114 9.83 -1.05 -6.09
CA SER A 114 11.01 -0.21 -6.35
C SER A 114 11.02 0.31 -7.79
N LYS A 115 11.62 1.48 -8.02
CA LYS A 115 11.80 2.03 -9.38
C LYS A 115 12.65 1.06 -10.21
N GLY A 116 12.08 0.54 -11.30
CA GLY A 116 12.81 -0.29 -12.26
C GLY A 116 13.90 0.52 -12.96
N LYS A 117 15.04 -0.13 -13.24
CA LYS A 117 16.20 0.47 -13.93
C LYS A 117 16.43 -0.11 -15.34
N GLY A 118 15.49 -0.92 -15.85
CA GLY A 118 15.63 -1.65 -17.11
C GLY A 118 16.67 -2.78 -17.05
N PHE A 119 17.19 -3.21 -18.20
CA PHE A 119 18.36 -4.07 -18.26
C PHE A 119 19.56 -3.32 -17.67
N ALA A 120 20.21 -3.89 -16.66
CA ALA A 120 21.35 -3.28 -15.97
C ALA A 120 22.54 -4.22 -16.03
N GLY A 121 23.71 -3.69 -16.46
CA GLY A 121 24.96 -4.42 -16.46
C GLY A 121 25.40 -4.85 -15.05
N SER A 122 26.36 -5.77 -14.98
CA SER A 122 26.84 -6.39 -13.74
C SER A 122 27.35 -5.38 -12.70
N MET A 123 28.09 -4.36 -13.15
CA MET A 123 28.58 -3.29 -12.26
C MET A 123 27.43 -2.52 -11.59
N LYS A 124 26.37 -2.19 -12.33
CA LYS A 124 25.20 -1.45 -11.80
C LYS A 124 24.26 -2.31 -10.94
N ARG A 125 24.15 -3.61 -11.24
CA ARG A 125 23.22 -4.54 -10.56
C ARG A 125 23.83 -5.17 -9.31
N HIS A 126 25.12 -5.46 -9.34
CA HIS A 126 25.82 -6.24 -8.32
C HIS A 126 27.06 -5.54 -7.74
N ASN A 127 27.31 -4.27 -8.11
CA ASN A 127 28.46 -3.48 -7.65
C ASN A 127 29.82 -4.14 -7.95
N PHE A 128 29.96 -4.83 -9.10
CA PHE A 128 31.25 -5.38 -9.53
C PHE A 128 32.25 -4.26 -9.83
N GLY A 129 33.52 -4.46 -9.47
CA GLY A 129 34.59 -3.46 -9.59
C GLY A 129 35.05 -3.14 -11.02
N GLY A 130 34.68 -3.97 -12.00
CA GLY A 130 35.09 -3.79 -13.39
C GLY A 130 36.55 -4.14 -13.62
N LEU A 131 37.06 -3.75 -14.78
CA LEU A 131 38.47 -3.88 -15.13
C LEU A 131 39.15 -2.50 -14.99
N ARG A 132 40.48 -2.50 -15.03
CA ARG A 132 41.24 -1.25 -15.07
C ARG A 132 40.85 -0.43 -16.30
N ALA A 133 40.84 0.89 -16.17
CA ALA A 133 40.59 1.79 -17.30
C ALA A 133 41.78 1.83 -18.28
N THR A 134 43.01 1.69 -17.76
CA THR A 134 44.27 1.50 -18.51
C THR A 134 45.16 0.47 -17.78
N HIS A 135 46.11 -0.14 -18.52
CA HIS A 135 46.93 -1.30 -18.15
C HIS A 135 47.28 -1.47 -16.67
#